data_AF-A0A953LV87-F1
#
_entry.id   AF-A0A953LV87-F1
#
_cell.length_a   1.000
_cell.length_b   1.000
_cell.length_c   1.000
_cell.angle_alpha   90.00
_cell.angle_beta   90.00
_cell.angle_gamma   90.00
#
_symmetry.space_group_name_H-M   'P 1'
#
loop_
_entity.id
_entity.type
_entity.pdbx_description
1 polymer ?
#
loop_
_entity_poly.entity_id
_entity_poly.type
_entity_poly.pdbx_seq_one_letter_code
_entity_poly.pdbx_strand_id
1 'polypeptide(L)' 'RSAGQLLNAFSYRGVLSRGFALVRDPKGVPLRTAAAVSPGLRIDIEFSDGRVGATADDGVRTPAAPKPKAKGGSGQGSLF' A
#
# COMPACT_ATOMS: atom_id res chain seq x y z
N ARG A 1 -22.18 -12.84 20.65
CA ARG A 1 -21.18 -11.85 20.17
C ARG A 1 -21.97 -10.65 19.64
N SER A 2 -21.84 -9.48 20.25
CA SER A 2 -22.73 -8.34 19.96
C SER A 2 -22.24 -7.52 18.76
N ALA A 3 -23.17 -6.92 18.02
CA ALA A 3 -22.87 -6.06 16.86
C ALA A 3 -21.90 -4.91 17.21
N GLY A 4 -21.93 -4.41 18.45
CA GLY A 4 -21.00 -3.37 18.94
C GLY A 4 -19.53 -3.81 18.98
N GLN A 5 -19.23 -5.08 19.22
CA GLN A 5 -17.84 -5.60 19.17
C GLN A 5 -17.31 -5.69 17.74
N LEU A 6 -18.18 -5.98 16.76
CA LEU A 6 -17.84 -5.92 15.34
C LEU A 6 -17.63 -4.48 14.91
N LEU A 7 -18.54 -3.56 15.27
CA LEU A 7 -18.38 -2.14 14.99
C LEU A 7 -17.10 -1.57 15.61
N ASN A 8 -16.70 -1.98 16.81
CA ASN A 8 -15.44 -1.54 17.41
C ASN A 8 -14.22 -2.20 16.75
N ALA A 9 -14.33 -3.45 16.30
CA ALA A 9 -13.30 -4.16 15.53
C ALA A 9 -13.09 -3.59 14.11
N PHE A 10 -14.12 -2.96 13.53
CA PHE A 10 -14.08 -2.23 12.26
C PHE A 10 -13.96 -0.71 12.45
N SER A 11 -13.98 -0.23 13.69
CA SER A 11 -13.75 1.18 14.00
C SER A 11 -12.27 1.45 13.86
N TYR A 12 -11.97 2.60 13.24
CA TYR A 12 -10.63 3.15 13.05
C TYR A 12 -9.67 2.95 14.25
N ARG A 13 -10.17 3.16 15.47
CA ARG A 13 -9.40 2.92 16.72
C ARG A 13 -9.04 1.46 16.97
N GLY A 14 -9.96 0.53 16.69
CA GLY A 14 -9.71 -0.91 16.86
C GLY A 14 -8.68 -1.46 15.87
N VAL A 15 -8.50 -0.81 14.72
CA VAL A 15 -7.41 -1.13 13.77
C VAL A 15 -6.08 -0.64 14.30
N LEU A 16 -5.99 0.63 14.76
CA LEU A 16 -4.76 1.16 15.33
C LEU A 16 -4.28 0.35 16.54
N SER A 17 -5.18 -0.04 17.45
CA SER A 17 -4.84 -0.85 18.63
C SER A 17 -4.33 -2.26 18.31
N ARG A 18 -4.44 -2.74 17.07
CA ARG A 18 -3.88 -4.02 16.62
C ARG A 18 -2.50 -3.89 15.97
N GLY A 19 -1.87 -2.72 16.06
CA GLY A 19 -0.53 -2.46 15.52
C GLY A 19 -0.52 -1.95 14.09
N PHE A 20 -1.65 -1.44 13.58
CA PHE A 20 -1.70 -0.73 12.30
C PHE A 20 -1.49 0.77 12.50
N ALA A 21 -1.11 1.46 11.42
CA ALA A 21 -0.98 2.92 11.39
C ALA A 21 -1.82 3.51 10.25
N LEU A 22 -2.33 4.73 10.45
CA LEU A 22 -2.95 5.50 9.37
C LEU A 22 -1.98 6.56 8.85
N VAL A 23 -1.78 6.58 7.54
CA VAL A 23 -0.99 7.60 6.87
C VAL A 23 -1.89 8.68 6.28
N ARG A 24 -1.55 9.95 6.49
CA ARG A 24 -2.27 11.12 5.97
C ARG A 24 -1.33 12.05 5.22
N ASP A 25 -1.88 12.75 4.23
CA ASP A 25 -1.20 13.84 3.53
C ASP A 25 -1.14 15.13 4.39
N PRO A 26 -0.45 16.19 3.94
CA PRO A 26 -0.37 17.46 4.68
C PRO A 26 -1.72 18.16 4.88
N LYS A 27 -2.77 17.73 4.17
CA LYS A 27 -4.14 18.25 4.29
C LYS A 27 -4.98 17.38 5.24
N GLY A 28 -4.39 16.35 5.86
CA GLY A 28 -5.06 15.41 6.76
C GLY A 28 -5.87 14.32 6.06
N VAL A 29 -5.77 14.21 4.73
CA VAL A 29 -6.50 13.23 3.92
C VAL A 29 -5.77 11.88 4.00
N PRO A 30 -6.48 10.77 4.28
CA PRO A 30 -5.87 9.44 4.33
C PRO A 30 -5.27 9.00 2.99
N LEU A 31 -3.99 8.64 3.01
CA LEU A 31 -3.30 8.02 1.88
C LEU A 31 -3.50 6.50 1.96
N ARG A 32 -4.20 5.95 0.96
CA ARG A 32 -4.61 4.53 0.93
C ARG A 32 -3.73 3.65 0.05
N THR A 33 -2.92 4.25 -0.83
CA THR A 33 -2.05 3.54 -1.75
C THR A 33 -0.68 4.19 -1.74
N ALA A 34 0.38 3.39 -1.89
CA ALA A 34 1.73 3.92 -2.01
C ALA A 34 1.87 4.81 -3.27
N ALA A 35 1.09 4.55 -4.33
CA ALA A 35 1.15 5.33 -5.58
C ALA A 35 0.70 6.79 -5.40
N ALA A 36 -0.02 7.10 -4.32
CA ALA A 36 -0.38 8.47 -3.95
C ALA A 36 0.75 9.20 -3.19
N VAL A 37 1.86 8.52 -2.89
CA VAL A 37 3.02 9.08 -2.18
C VAL A 37 4.11 9.44 -3.18
N SER A 38 4.42 10.73 -3.27
CA SER A 38 5.55 11.24 -4.05
C SER A 38 6.81 11.37 -3.17
N PRO A 39 8.02 11.22 -3.75
CA PRO A 39 9.25 11.57 -3.04
C PRO A 39 9.20 12.99 -2.48
N GLY A 40 9.69 13.18 -1.26
CA GLY A 40 9.67 14.45 -0.53
C GLY A 40 8.30 14.83 0.05
N LEU A 41 7.25 14.03 -0.13
CA LEU A 41 5.94 14.31 0.47
C LEU A 41 6.03 14.19 2.00
N ARG A 42 5.66 15.26 2.70
CA ARG A 42 5.41 15.19 4.15
C ARG A 42 4.11 14.44 4.41
N ILE A 43 4.17 13.53 5.36
CA ILE A 43 3.04 12.71 5.78
C ILE A 43 2.95 12.71 7.31
N ASP A 44 1.72 12.54 7.80
CA ASP A 44 1.46 12.26 9.20
C ASP A 44 1.10 10.78 9.35
N ILE A 45 1.78 10.11 10.27
CA ILE A 45 1.55 8.71 10.61
C ILE A 45 0.90 8.66 11.99
N GLU A 46 -0.31 8.14 12.06
CA GLU A 46 -1.08 8.00 13.30
C GLU A 46 -1.07 6.55 13.78
N PHE A 47 -0.60 6.35 15.00
CA PHE A 47 -0.65 5.12 15.77
C PHE A 47 -1.75 5.21 16.84
N SER A 48 -1.98 4.12 17.57
CA SER A 48 -2.99 4.11 18.65
C SER A 48 -2.67 5.07 19.80
N ASP A 49 -1.42 5.42 19.98
CA ASP A 49 -0.87 6.20 21.10
C ASP A 49 -0.46 7.62 20.71
N GLY A 50 -0.43 7.95 19.42
CA GLY A 50 0.00 9.27 18.98
C GLY A 50 0.18 9.43 17.49
N ARG A 51 0.77 10.57 17.10
CA ARG A 51 1.09 10.91 15.72
C ARG A 51 2.56 11.28 15.60
N VAL A 52 3.16 10.90 14.48
CA VAL A 52 4.52 11.27 14.11
C VAL A 52 4.55 11.79 12.68
N GLY A 53 5.38 12.82 12.44
CA GLY A 53 5.64 13.31 11.10
C GLY A 53 6.72 12.49 10.41
N ALA A 54 6.57 12.26 9.10
CA ALA A 54 7.59 11.63 8.27
C ALA A 54 7.68 12.33 6.90
N THR A 55 8.77 12.11 6.19
CA THR A 55 8.94 12.54 4.80
C THR A 55 9.21 11.29 3.96
N ALA A 56 8.50 11.14 2.84
CA ALA A 56 8.70 10.01 1.95
C ALA A 56 10.04 10.14 1.21
N ASP A 57 10.98 9.23 1.45
CA ASP A 57 12.29 9.25 0.78
C ASP A 57 12.18 8.87 -0.70
N ASP A 58 11.41 7.81 -1.00
CA ASP A 58 11.17 7.29 -2.34
C ASP A 58 9.66 7.25 -2.63
N GLY A 59 9.29 7.44 -3.90
CA GLY A 59 7.95 7.14 -4.42
C GLY A 59 7.81 5.66 -4.72
N VAL A 60 6.63 5.21 -5.17
CA VAL A 60 6.43 3.81 -5.59
C VAL A 60 7.51 3.38 -6.58
N ARG A 61 8.36 2.46 -6.14
CA ARG A 61 9.11 1.57 -7.03
C ARG A 61 8.13 0.51 -7.48
N THR A 62 7.51 0.70 -8.64
CA THR A 62 6.67 -0.32 -9.25
C THR A 62 7.55 -1.55 -9.46
N PRO A 63 7.21 -2.73 -8.91
CA PRO A 63 7.92 -3.95 -9.26
C PRO A 63 7.85 -4.10 -10.78
N ALA A 64 9.00 -4.23 -11.44
CA ALA A 64 9.02 -4.40 -12.89
C ALA A 64 8.17 -5.63 -13.23
N ALA A 65 7.12 -5.44 -14.04
CA ALA A 65 6.30 -6.54 -14.48
C ALA A 65 7.18 -7.61 -15.15
N PRO A 66 7.00 -8.90 -14.85
CA PRO A 66 7.83 -9.95 -15.44
C PRO A 66 7.67 -9.90 -16.97
N LYS A 67 8.79 -9.70 -17.68
CA LYS A 67 8.79 -9.70 -19.16
C LYS A 67 8.24 -11.04 -19.64
N PRO A 68 7.24 -11.06 -20.53
CA PRO A 68 6.74 -12.30 -21.09
C PRO A 68 7.89 -13.04 -21.79
N LYS A 69 8.15 -14.29 -21.39
CA LYS A 69 9.06 -15.17 -22.14
C LYS A 69 8.55 -15.27 -23.57
N ALA A 70 9.34 -14.79 -24.52
CA ALA A 70 9.06 -15.00 -25.94
C ALA A 70 8.91 -16.51 -26.16
N LYS A 71 7.74 -16.94 -26.63
CA LYS A 71 7.58 -18.28 -27.20
C LYS A 71 8.50 -18.33 -28.41
N GLY A 72 9.65 -18.99 -28.26
CA GLY A 72 10.55 -19.27 -29.35
C GLY A 72 9.78 -20.03 -30.42
N GLY A 73 9.57 -19.39 -31.57
CA GLY A 73 9.12 -20.06 -32.77
C GLY A 73 10.24 -21.00 -33.22
N SER A 74 10.11 -22.28 -32.90
CA SER A 74 10.82 -23.31 -33.64
C SER A 74 9.99 -23.59 -34.89
N GLY A 75 10.42 -23.02 -36.02
CA GLY A 75 10.08 -23.54 -37.33
C GLY A 75 10.51 -25.01 -37.37
N GLN A 76 9.54 -25.90 -37.16
CA GLN A 76 9.74 -27.33 -37.36
C GLN A 76 9.64 -27.56 -38.86
N GLY A 77 10.82 -27.76 -39.45
CA GLY A 77 11.02 -28.02 -40.85
C GLY A 77 10.21 -29.22 -41.34
N SER A 78 9.85 -29.11 -42.61
CA SER A 78 9.31 -30.13 -43.48
C SER A 78 10.07 -31.45 -43.33
N LEU A 79 9.39 -32.48 -42.83
CA LEU A 79 9.75 -33.87 -42.98
C LEU A 79 8.47 -34.70 -43.15
N PHE A 80 7.77 -34.48 -44.27
CA PHE A 80 6.98 -35.46 -45.03
C PHE A 80 6.84 -34.93 -46.46
#